data_AF-A0A946US83-F1
#
_entry.id   AF-A0A946US83-F1
#
_cell.length_a   1.000
_cell.length_b   1.000
_cell.length_c   1.000
_cell.angle_alpha   90.00
_cell.angle_beta   90.00
_cell.angle_gamma   90.00
#
_symmetry.space_group_name_H-M   'P 1'
#
loop_
_entity.id
_entity.type
_entity.pdbx_description
1 polymer ?
#
loop_
_entity_poly.entity_id
_entity_poly.type
_entity_poly.pdbx_seq_one_letter_code
_entity_poly.pdbx_strand_id
1 'polypeptide(L)'
;MARWLPRGPLVGEFIMVVLGVLFALMVDSWLTDRADDKLRDEYLARLIDDLKTDRLNLDDRIYFFDAVQAFGVETLKRLESGDAGGIVSVVEAFYAAENYDFRIVDNTYLDLQNTGNIRLLDQIELRASLAAYHTKVAAQREQLSPEYRSMVRGIIPWHVQNAIRNNCPTTDSTNDRPTGFPPCDLPDVSEEEARAAFSQIRNSPGLYEVLTYRVSQVG
;
A
#
# COMPACT_ATOMS: atom_id res chain seq x y z
N MET A 1 -2.34 77.42 43.94
CA MET A 1 -2.51 77.30 42.48
C MET A 1 -2.38 75.85 42.08
N ALA A 2 -3.48 75.08 42.07
CA ALA A 2 -3.49 73.69 41.59
C ALA A 2 -4.14 73.69 40.20
N ARG A 3 -3.30 73.59 39.17
CA ARG A 3 -3.71 73.60 37.77
C ARG A 3 -4.23 72.20 37.42
N TRP A 4 -5.54 72.08 37.27
CA TRP A 4 -6.18 70.88 36.71
C TRP A 4 -5.68 70.68 35.28
N LEU A 5 -4.89 69.64 35.06
CA LEU A 5 -4.64 69.10 33.72
C LEU A 5 -5.91 68.37 33.26
N PRO A 6 -6.46 68.67 32.07
CA PRO A 6 -7.60 67.93 31.54
C PRO A 6 -7.16 66.50 31.22
N ARG A 7 -7.62 65.51 32.00
CA ARG A 7 -7.37 64.08 31.79
C ARG A 7 -8.29 63.43 30.74
N GLY A 8 -8.98 64.25 29.93
CA GLY A 8 -9.91 63.78 28.88
C GLY A 8 -9.28 63.34 27.55
N PRO A 9 -8.22 64.01 27.00
CA PRO A 9 -7.74 63.71 25.65
C PRO A 9 -6.93 62.42 25.54
N LEU A 10 -6.19 62.05 26.60
CA LEU A 10 -5.31 60.86 26.59
C LEU A 10 -6.10 59.53 26.59
N VAL A 11 -7.30 59.52 27.18
CA VAL A 11 -8.16 58.33 27.21
C VAL A 11 -8.76 58.08 25.82
N GLY A 12 -9.15 59.13 25.11
CA GLY A 12 -9.65 59.03 23.73
C GLY A 12 -8.57 58.56 22.75
N GLU A 13 -7.35 59.09 22.88
CA GLU A 13 -6.20 58.68 22.08
C GLU A 13 -5.83 57.21 22.33
N PHE A 14 -5.79 56.78 23.59
CA PHE A 14 -5.52 55.39 23.95
C PHE A 14 -6.57 54.41 23.39
N ILE A 15 -7.87 54.74 23.51
CA ILE A 15 -8.95 53.91 22.96
C ILE A 15 -8.84 53.80 21.44
N MET A 16 -8.49 54.89 20.74
CA MET A 16 -8.32 54.88 19.29
C MET A 16 -7.18 53.96 18.85
N VAL A 17 -6.05 53.97 19.55
CA VAL A 17 -4.90 53.09 19.27
C VAL A 17 -5.28 51.62 19.50
N VAL A 18 -5.94 51.30 20.63
CA VAL A 18 -6.37 49.93 20.93
C VAL A 18 -7.33 49.40 19.88
N LEU A 19 -8.32 50.20 19.45
CA LEU A 19 -9.23 49.82 18.38
C LEU A 19 -8.50 49.57 17.06
N GLY A 20 -7.52 50.42 16.72
CA GLY A 20 -6.70 50.22 15.52
C GLY A 20 -5.95 48.87 15.51
N VAL A 21 -5.36 48.50 16.64
CA VAL A 21 -4.68 47.19 16.79
C VAL A 21 -5.66 46.02 16.70
N LEU A 22 -6.82 46.12 17.36
CA LEU A 22 -7.84 45.06 17.31
C LEU A 22 -8.40 44.86 15.89
N PHE A 23 -8.67 45.95 15.16
CA PHE A 23 -9.10 45.86 13.76
C PHE A 23 -8.03 45.24 12.86
N ALA A 24 -6.76 45.60 13.04
CA ALA A 24 -5.67 45.00 12.30
C ALA A 24 -5.59 43.48 12.56
N LEU A 25 -5.69 43.05 13.82
CA LEU A 25 -5.71 41.64 14.19
C LEU A 25 -6.94 40.90 13.65
N MET A 26 -8.12 41.55 13.63
CA MET A 26 -9.35 40.96 13.06
C MET A 26 -9.25 40.76 11.55
N VAL A 27 -8.72 41.73 10.82
CA VAL A 27 -8.52 41.61 9.36
C VAL A 27 -7.46 40.56 9.04
N ASP A 28 -6.37 40.53 9.78
CA ASP A 28 -5.31 39.53 9.66
C ASP A 28 -5.83 38.12 9.95
N SER A 29 -6.66 37.97 11.00
CA SER A 29 -7.33 36.71 11.34
C SER A 29 -8.28 36.27 10.24
N TRP A 30 -9.13 37.16 9.71
CA TRP A 30 -10.06 36.82 8.61
C TRP A 30 -9.34 36.42 7.30
N LEU A 31 -8.24 37.12 6.96
CA LEU A 31 -7.44 36.76 5.79
C LEU A 31 -6.76 35.41 5.97
N THR A 32 -6.25 35.15 7.19
CA THR A 32 -5.63 33.88 7.56
C THR A 32 -6.65 32.75 7.51
N ASP A 33 -7.84 32.92 8.08
CA ASP A 33 -8.93 31.92 8.04
C ASP A 33 -9.31 31.57 6.59
N ARG A 34 -9.42 32.57 5.71
CA ARG A 34 -9.72 32.34 4.29
C ARG A 34 -8.59 31.62 3.56
N ALA A 35 -7.34 31.91 3.92
CA ALA A 35 -6.18 31.22 3.36
C ALA A 35 -6.12 29.76 3.84
N ASP A 36 -6.39 29.53 5.12
CA ASP A 36 -6.47 28.21 5.77
C ASP A 36 -7.62 27.37 5.19
N ASP A 37 -8.79 27.98 4.92
CA ASP A 37 -9.91 27.33 4.24
C ASP A 37 -9.50 26.83 2.85
N LYS A 38 -8.82 27.67 2.07
CA LYS A 38 -8.36 27.29 0.73
C LYS A 38 -7.34 26.15 0.80
N LEU A 39 -6.39 26.24 1.72
CA LEU A 39 -5.38 25.23 1.93
C LEU A 39 -5.99 23.90 2.41
N ARG A 40 -6.99 23.94 3.29
CA ARG A 40 -7.78 22.77 3.70
C ARG A 40 -8.43 22.10 2.49
N ASP A 41 -9.09 22.86 1.63
CA ASP A 41 -9.79 22.31 0.47
C ASP A 41 -8.80 21.66 -0.52
N GLU A 42 -7.61 22.26 -0.71
CA GLU A 42 -6.51 21.68 -1.49
C GLU A 42 -6.02 20.35 -0.90
N TYR A 43 -5.84 20.28 0.43
CA TYR A 43 -5.46 19.04 1.12
C TYR A 43 -6.55 17.96 1.01
N LEU A 44 -7.82 18.33 1.16
CA LEU A 44 -8.94 17.39 1.02
C LEU A 44 -9.00 16.80 -0.40
N ALA A 45 -8.83 17.63 -1.43
CA ALA A 45 -8.78 17.16 -2.81
C ALA A 45 -7.64 16.16 -3.04
N ARG A 46 -6.43 16.47 -2.54
CA ARG A 46 -5.27 15.58 -2.62
C ARG A 46 -5.47 14.27 -1.85
N LEU A 47 -6.01 14.32 -0.63
CA LEU A 47 -6.33 13.12 0.15
C LEU A 47 -7.34 12.21 -0.57
N ILE A 48 -8.35 12.80 -1.20
CA ILE A 48 -9.33 12.04 -1.99
C ILE A 48 -8.64 11.32 -3.15
N ASP A 49 -7.72 11.96 -3.86
CA ASP A 49 -7.02 11.35 -4.98
C ASP A 49 -6.00 10.29 -4.53
N ASP A 50 -5.32 10.50 -3.40
CA ASP A 50 -4.47 9.50 -2.75
C ASP A 50 -5.30 8.24 -2.39
N LEU A 51 -6.47 8.42 -1.74
CA LEU A 51 -7.36 7.31 -1.36
C LEU A 51 -7.97 6.57 -2.56
N LYS A 52 -8.28 7.28 -3.66
CA LYS A 52 -8.70 6.62 -4.91
C LYS A 52 -7.59 5.76 -5.49
N THR A 53 -6.35 6.24 -5.43
CA THR A 53 -5.19 5.49 -5.91
C THR A 53 -4.93 4.27 -5.05
N ASP A 54 -5.00 4.41 -3.73
CA ASP A 54 -4.92 3.29 -2.79
C ASP A 54 -5.99 2.24 -3.05
N ARG A 55 -7.23 2.66 -3.32
CA ARG A 55 -8.31 1.74 -3.71
C ARG A 55 -7.94 0.93 -4.95
N LEU A 56 -7.44 1.57 -6.01
CA LEU A 56 -7.01 0.86 -7.22
C LEU A 56 -5.87 -0.13 -6.91
N ASN A 57 -4.90 0.26 -6.08
CA ASN A 57 -3.81 -0.61 -5.67
C ASN A 57 -4.30 -1.81 -4.84
N LEU A 58 -5.34 -1.63 -4.03
CA LEU A 58 -6.00 -2.72 -3.29
C LEU A 58 -6.76 -3.66 -4.23
N ASP A 59 -7.49 -3.12 -5.21
CA ASP A 59 -8.21 -3.92 -6.21
C ASP A 59 -7.21 -4.78 -7.03
N ASP A 60 -6.10 -4.19 -7.47
CA ASP A 60 -4.98 -4.89 -8.13
C ASP A 60 -4.41 -6.01 -7.24
N ARG A 61 -4.26 -5.75 -5.94
CA ARG A 61 -3.74 -6.70 -4.96
C ARG A 61 -4.69 -7.87 -4.72
N ILE A 62 -5.99 -7.61 -4.61
CA ILE A 62 -7.01 -8.65 -4.46
C ILE A 62 -6.98 -9.57 -5.68
N TYR A 63 -7.06 -9.00 -6.88
CA TYR A 63 -6.99 -9.76 -8.13
C TYR A 63 -5.73 -10.64 -8.23
N PHE A 64 -4.58 -10.09 -7.83
CA PHE A 64 -3.33 -10.84 -7.83
C PHE A 64 -3.35 -12.03 -6.85
N PHE A 65 -3.77 -11.81 -5.60
CA PHE A 65 -3.74 -12.86 -4.58
C PHE A 65 -4.83 -13.91 -4.77
N ASP A 66 -5.98 -13.57 -5.36
CA ASP A 66 -6.98 -14.56 -5.78
C ASP A 66 -6.36 -15.60 -6.74
N ALA A 67 -5.55 -15.13 -7.71
CA ALA A 67 -4.85 -16.02 -8.63
C ALA A 67 -3.73 -16.83 -7.94
N VAL A 68 -2.92 -16.19 -7.08
CA VAL A 68 -1.88 -16.88 -6.28
C VAL A 68 -2.49 -17.99 -5.41
N GLN A 69 -3.64 -17.72 -4.78
CA GLN A 69 -4.38 -18.71 -4.00
C GLN A 69 -4.81 -19.88 -4.88
N ALA A 70 -5.39 -19.61 -6.05
CA ALA A 70 -5.82 -20.64 -6.98
C ALA A 70 -4.65 -21.55 -7.42
N PHE A 71 -3.49 -20.98 -7.74
CA PHE A 71 -2.29 -21.77 -8.05
C PHE A 71 -1.81 -22.62 -6.87
N GLY A 72 -1.90 -22.10 -5.65
CA GLY A 72 -1.56 -22.85 -4.45
C GLY A 72 -2.51 -24.04 -4.23
N VAL A 73 -3.81 -23.84 -4.44
CA VAL A 73 -4.82 -24.91 -4.36
C VAL A 73 -4.60 -25.98 -5.42
N GLU A 74 -4.32 -25.60 -6.68
CA GLU A 74 -4.01 -26.57 -7.74
C GLU A 74 -2.71 -27.33 -7.45
N THR A 75 -1.69 -26.63 -6.94
CA THR A 75 -0.43 -27.27 -6.53
C THR A 75 -0.69 -28.31 -5.44
N LEU A 76 -1.46 -27.99 -4.38
CA LEU A 76 -1.83 -28.94 -3.33
C LEU A 76 -2.53 -30.19 -3.89
N LYS A 77 -3.50 -30.02 -4.80
CA LYS A 77 -4.20 -31.14 -5.45
C LYS A 77 -3.24 -32.06 -6.22
N ARG A 78 -2.25 -31.50 -6.91
CA ARG A 78 -1.25 -32.28 -7.64
C ARG A 78 -0.28 -33.01 -6.73
N LEU A 79 0.09 -32.40 -5.60
CA LEU A 79 0.90 -33.06 -4.58
C LEU A 79 0.18 -34.28 -4.00
N GLU A 80 -1.13 -34.19 -3.75
CA GLU A 80 -1.95 -35.28 -3.23
C GLU A 80 -2.22 -36.40 -4.23
N SER A 81 -2.49 -36.05 -5.49
CA SER A 81 -2.86 -37.03 -6.52
C SER A 81 -1.71 -37.90 -7.01
N GLY A 82 -0.47 -37.55 -6.64
CA GLY A 82 0.71 -38.22 -7.15
C GLY A 82 1.03 -37.89 -8.61
N ASP A 83 0.47 -36.80 -9.16
CA ASP A 83 0.75 -36.29 -10.51
C ASP A 83 2.26 -36.32 -10.80
N ALA A 84 2.65 -36.89 -11.95
CA ALA A 84 4.07 -36.92 -12.36
C ALA A 84 4.66 -35.51 -12.48
N GLY A 85 3.80 -34.50 -12.66
CA GLY A 85 4.14 -33.11 -12.86
C GLY A 85 4.48 -32.79 -14.31
N GLY A 86 5.11 -31.65 -14.50
CA GLY A 86 5.48 -31.12 -15.80
C GLY A 86 5.60 -29.61 -15.73
N ILE A 87 5.66 -28.96 -16.89
CA ILE A 87 5.82 -27.50 -16.97
C ILE A 87 4.72 -26.78 -16.19
N VAL A 88 3.46 -27.16 -16.42
CA VAL A 88 2.31 -26.55 -15.75
C VAL A 88 2.44 -26.63 -14.23
N SER A 89 2.78 -27.80 -13.68
CA SER A 89 2.86 -27.99 -12.23
C SER A 89 3.99 -27.19 -11.57
N VAL A 90 5.12 -27.01 -12.28
CA VAL A 90 6.22 -26.16 -11.82
C VAL A 90 5.84 -24.68 -11.86
N VAL A 91 5.15 -24.25 -12.92
CA VAL A 91 4.68 -22.87 -13.06
C VAL A 91 3.64 -22.54 -11.98
N GLU A 92 2.67 -23.41 -11.75
CA GLU A 92 1.68 -23.25 -10.66
C GLU A 92 2.36 -23.17 -9.29
N ALA A 93 3.31 -24.07 -8.99
CA ALA A 93 4.04 -24.05 -7.73
C ALA A 93 4.86 -22.75 -7.56
N PHE A 94 5.47 -22.27 -8.65
CA PHE A 94 6.19 -21.01 -8.70
C PHE A 94 5.27 -19.80 -8.48
N TYR A 95 4.10 -19.77 -9.12
CA TYR A 95 3.12 -18.69 -8.98
C TYR A 95 2.43 -18.67 -7.61
N ALA A 96 2.21 -19.83 -6.97
CA ALA A 96 1.76 -19.91 -5.58
C ALA A 96 2.73 -19.22 -4.60
N ALA A 97 4.01 -19.09 -4.99
CA ALA A 97 5.04 -18.41 -4.23
C ALA A 97 5.14 -16.91 -4.54
N GLU A 98 4.35 -16.39 -5.48
CA GLU A 98 4.44 -14.98 -5.86
C GLU A 98 3.89 -14.04 -4.80
N ASN A 99 4.54 -12.88 -4.69
CA ASN A 99 4.20 -11.81 -3.78
C ASN A 99 4.03 -10.53 -4.58
N TYR A 100 3.03 -9.75 -4.20
CA TYR A 100 2.82 -8.41 -4.70
C TYR A 100 2.83 -7.46 -3.51
N ASP A 101 3.64 -6.42 -3.57
CA ASP A 101 3.80 -5.48 -2.46
C ASP A 101 2.68 -4.42 -2.47
N PHE A 102 2.19 -4.05 -1.29
CA PHE A 102 1.21 -2.98 -1.19
C PHE A 102 1.91 -1.63 -1.05
N ARG A 103 1.80 -0.81 -2.09
CA ARG A 103 2.25 0.59 -2.10
C ARG A 103 1.09 1.50 -1.73
N ILE A 104 1.15 2.06 -0.52
CA ILE A 104 0.23 3.10 -0.06
C ILE A 104 0.69 4.45 -0.60
N VAL A 105 -0.25 5.32 -0.92
CA VAL A 105 -0.04 6.73 -1.21
C VAL A 105 -0.34 7.54 0.04
N ASP A 106 0.71 7.95 0.76
CA ASP A 106 0.61 8.66 2.04
C ASP A 106 1.25 10.06 2.02
N ASN A 107 1.72 10.52 0.86
CA ASN A 107 2.41 11.81 0.72
C ASN A 107 1.61 12.98 1.31
N THR A 108 0.30 13.07 1.02
CA THR A 108 -0.54 14.16 1.54
C THR A 108 -0.78 14.02 3.04
N TYR A 109 -0.95 12.81 3.54
CA TYR A 109 -1.12 12.55 4.97
C TYR A 109 0.16 12.89 5.75
N LEU A 110 1.33 12.49 5.25
CA LEU A 110 2.62 12.82 5.83
C LEU A 110 2.89 14.33 5.80
N ASP A 111 2.54 15.02 4.70
CA ASP A 111 2.60 16.48 4.59
C ASP A 111 1.76 17.14 5.68
N LEU A 112 0.48 16.74 5.84
CA LEU A 112 -0.42 17.23 6.89
C LEU A 112 0.15 16.99 8.31
N GLN A 113 0.76 15.84 8.57
CA GLN A 113 1.38 15.52 9.85
C GLN A 113 2.62 16.38 10.11
N ASN A 114 3.54 16.43 9.15
CA ASN A 114 4.85 17.07 9.30
C ASN A 114 4.77 18.60 9.36
N THR A 115 3.80 19.20 8.68
CA THR A 115 3.56 20.65 8.71
C THR A 115 2.65 21.08 9.86
N GLY A 116 2.02 20.12 10.55
CA GLY A 116 0.98 20.40 11.54
C GLY A 116 -0.33 20.91 10.92
N ASN A 117 -0.45 20.92 9.59
CA ASN A 117 -1.66 21.32 8.87
C ASN A 117 -2.82 20.31 9.03
N ILE A 118 -2.57 19.14 9.64
CA ILE A 118 -3.63 18.23 10.05
C ILE A 118 -4.68 18.91 10.94
N ARG A 119 -4.31 19.99 11.66
CA ARG A 119 -5.25 20.81 12.44
C ARG A 119 -6.33 21.52 11.62
N LEU A 120 -6.06 21.76 10.32
CA LEU A 120 -7.02 22.36 9.38
C LEU A 120 -8.20 21.41 9.10
N LEU A 121 -8.05 20.12 9.42
CA LEU A 121 -9.15 19.16 9.39
C LEU A 121 -9.91 19.25 10.72
N ASP A 122 -10.87 20.17 10.79
CA ASP A 122 -11.59 20.52 12.03
C ASP A 122 -12.23 19.30 12.72
N GLN A 123 -12.77 18.38 11.92
CA GLN A 123 -13.44 17.18 12.39
C GLN A 123 -12.44 16.21 13.03
N ILE A 124 -12.59 15.95 14.33
CA ILE A 124 -11.73 15.02 15.06
C ILE A 124 -11.90 13.59 14.57
N GLU A 125 -13.12 13.22 14.15
CA GLU A 125 -13.46 11.92 13.60
C GLU A 125 -12.75 11.66 12.26
N LEU A 126 -12.63 12.69 11.41
CA LEU A 126 -11.91 12.61 10.14
C LEU A 126 -10.43 12.35 10.38
N ARG A 127 -9.81 13.12 11.29
CA ARG A 127 -8.40 12.94 11.66
C ARG A 127 -8.13 11.55 12.25
N ALA A 128 -9.00 11.08 13.13
CA ALA A 128 -8.91 9.75 13.72
C ALA A 128 -9.04 8.65 12.65
N SER A 129 -9.95 8.82 11.69
CA SER A 129 -10.17 7.86 10.60
C SER A 129 -8.97 7.79 9.65
N LEU A 130 -8.39 8.94 9.28
CA LEU A 130 -7.16 8.99 8.48
C LEU A 130 -5.99 8.33 9.21
N ALA A 131 -5.79 8.65 10.49
CA ALA A 131 -4.75 8.01 11.29
C ALA A 131 -4.93 6.50 11.39
N ALA A 132 -6.15 6.03 11.67
CA ALA A 132 -6.46 4.61 11.75
C ALA A 132 -6.21 3.89 10.41
N TYR A 133 -6.58 4.51 9.29
CA TYR A 133 -6.32 3.98 7.95
C TYR A 133 -4.81 3.79 7.70
N HIS A 134 -4.01 4.84 7.87
CA HIS A 134 -2.57 4.79 7.60
C HIS A 134 -1.82 3.87 8.57
N THR A 135 -2.23 3.81 9.86
CA THR A 135 -1.67 2.84 10.82
C THR A 135 -2.01 1.40 10.43
N LYS A 136 -3.25 1.12 10.07
CA LYS A 136 -3.69 -0.23 9.69
C LYS A 136 -2.93 -0.73 8.46
N VAL A 137 -2.79 0.13 7.45
CA VAL A 137 -2.06 -0.22 6.22
C VAL A 137 -0.59 -0.47 6.50
N ALA A 138 0.07 0.36 7.31
CA ALA A 138 1.47 0.16 7.69
C ALA A 138 1.69 -1.21 8.38
N ALA A 139 0.77 -1.61 9.25
CA ALA A 139 0.83 -2.90 9.95
C ALA A 139 0.60 -4.14 9.06
N GLN A 140 -0.03 -3.98 7.89
CA GLN A 140 -0.27 -5.09 6.96
C GLN A 140 0.94 -5.45 6.09
N ARG A 141 1.99 -4.62 6.05
CA ARG A 141 3.17 -4.87 5.21
C ARG A 141 3.98 -6.13 5.59
N GLU A 142 3.76 -6.72 6.77
CA GLU A 142 4.68 -7.72 7.36
C GLU A 142 4.14 -9.16 7.44
N GLN A 143 3.00 -9.50 6.82
CA GLN A 143 2.25 -10.70 7.24
C GLN A 143 2.40 -11.97 6.37
N LEU A 144 3.06 -11.90 5.21
CA LEU A 144 3.21 -13.06 4.34
C LEU A 144 4.47 -13.86 4.69
N SER A 145 4.29 -15.14 5.01
CA SER A 145 5.37 -16.06 5.35
C SER A 145 6.32 -16.24 4.15
N PRO A 146 7.63 -15.95 4.30
CA PRO A 146 8.60 -16.13 3.22
C PRO A 146 8.97 -17.62 3.00
N GLU A 147 8.60 -18.51 3.91
CA GLU A 147 9.06 -19.90 3.97
C GLU A 147 8.71 -20.67 2.69
N TYR A 148 7.45 -20.64 2.24
CA TYR A 148 7.04 -21.35 1.01
C TYR A 148 7.84 -20.87 -0.20
N ARG A 149 7.98 -19.55 -0.34
CA ARG A 149 8.71 -18.92 -1.44
C ARG A 149 10.18 -19.30 -1.41
N SER A 150 10.79 -19.35 -0.23
CA SER A 150 12.18 -19.78 -0.06
C SER A 150 12.37 -21.24 -0.48
N MET A 151 11.49 -22.14 -0.03
CA MET A 151 11.57 -23.57 -0.36
C MET A 151 11.43 -23.81 -1.86
N VAL A 152 10.35 -23.32 -2.47
CA VAL A 152 10.07 -23.56 -3.89
C VAL A 152 11.13 -22.94 -4.79
N ARG A 153 11.59 -21.72 -4.48
CA ARG A 153 12.66 -21.07 -5.26
C ARG A 153 14.05 -21.63 -4.98
N GLY A 154 14.23 -22.40 -3.91
CA GLY A 154 15.43 -23.21 -3.69
C GLY A 154 15.43 -24.50 -4.50
N ILE A 155 14.25 -25.04 -4.84
CA ILE A 155 14.08 -26.29 -5.57
C ILE A 155 14.06 -26.08 -7.09
N ILE A 156 13.30 -25.09 -7.58
CA ILE A 156 13.18 -24.83 -9.02
C ILE A 156 14.52 -24.29 -9.54
N PRO A 157 15.14 -24.91 -10.56
CA PRO A 157 16.41 -24.41 -11.11
C PRO A 157 16.33 -22.95 -11.54
N TRP A 158 17.41 -22.20 -11.32
CA TRP A 158 17.43 -20.76 -11.61
C TRP A 158 17.04 -20.42 -13.06
N HIS A 159 17.49 -21.20 -14.05
CA HIS A 159 17.17 -20.94 -15.46
C HIS A 159 15.68 -21.16 -15.75
N VAL A 160 15.02 -22.13 -15.10
CA VAL A 160 13.57 -22.32 -15.19
C VAL A 160 12.84 -21.14 -14.57
N GLN A 161 13.26 -20.69 -13.38
CA GLN A 161 12.68 -19.49 -12.77
C GLN A 161 12.84 -18.25 -13.66
N ASN A 162 14.01 -18.10 -14.29
CA ASN A 162 14.30 -16.99 -15.19
C ASN A 162 13.44 -17.07 -16.46
N ALA A 163 13.25 -18.28 -17.02
CA ALA A 163 12.36 -18.50 -18.16
C ALA A 163 10.91 -18.11 -17.82
N ILE A 164 10.40 -18.50 -16.64
CA ILE A 164 9.06 -18.10 -16.18
C ILE A 164 8.95 -16.57 -16.09
N ARG A 165 9.92 -15.89 -15.47
CA ARG A 165 9.86 -14.42 -15.32
C ARG A 165 9.90 -13.68 -16.65
N ASN A 166 10.67 -14.18 -17.62
CA ASN A 166 10.86 -13.49 -18.90
C ASN A 166 9.73 -13.78 -19.90
N ASN A 167 9.24 -15.01 -19.93
CA ASN A 167 8.21 -15.42 -20.89
C ASN A 167 6.79 -15.18 -20.36
N CYS A 168 6.63 -15.12 -19.04
CA CYS A 168 5.34 -15.12 -18.37
C CYS A 168 5.30 -14.08 -17.24
N PRO A 169 5.54 -12.80 -17.54
CA PRO A 169 5.60 -11.74 -16.53
C PRO A 169 4.24 -11.53 -15.86
N THR A 170 4.27 -11.39 -14.54
CA THR A 170 3.07 -11.16 -13.73
C THR A 170 2.85 -9.68 -13.38
N THR A 171 3.80 -8.83 -13.76
CA THR A 171 3.76 -7.38 -13.55
C THR A 171 4.27 -6.62 -14.77
N ASP A 172 3.79 -5.39 -14.94
CA ASP A 172 4.22 -4.45 -15.97
C ASP A 172 5.59 -3.84 -15.60
N SER A 173 6.52 -3.83 -16.54
CA SER A 173 7.90 -3.37 -16.31
C SER A 173 8.04 -1.85 -16.06
N THR A 174 7.02 -1.06 -16.38
CA THR A 174 7.05 0.41 -16.31
C THR A 174 6.50 0.95 -14.99
N ASN A 175 5.52 0.26 -14.40
CA ASN A 175 4.80 0.74 -13.22
C ASN A 175 4.61 -0.33 -12.12
N ASP A 176 5.16 -1.53 -12.32
CA ASP A 176 5.05 -2.71 -11.46
C ASP A 176 3.61 -3.20 -11.22
N ARG A 177 2.59 -2.70 -11.93
CA ARG A 177 1.21 -3.16 -11.74
C ARG A 177 1.04 -4.61 -12.19
N PRO A 178 0.16 -5.39 -11.56
CA PRO A 178 -0.06 -6.76 -11.95
C PRO A 178 -0.68 -6.79 -13.36
N THR A 179 -0.08 -7.56 -14.25
CA THR A 179 -0.61 -7.84 -15.59
C THR A 179 -1.48 -9.10 -15.60
N GLY A 180 -1.65 -9.73 -14.44
CA GLY A 180 -2.26 -11.05 -14.30
C GLY A 180 -1.27 -12.18 -14.56
N PHE A 181 -1.79 -13.38 -14.73
CA PHE A 181 -1.00 -14.59 -14.96
C PHE A 181 -1.31 -15.13 -16.37
N PRO A 182 -0.52 -14.74 -17.39
CA PRO A 182 -0.77 -15.17 -18.76
C PRO A 182 -0.50 -16.67 -18.94
N PRO A 183 -1.02 -17.30 -20.01
CA PRO A 183 -0.56 -18.62 -20.43
C PRO A 183 0.96 -18.63 -20.53
N CYS A 184 1.59 -19.60 -19.89
CA CYS A 184 3.04 -19.63 -19.75
C CYS A 184 3.64 -20.75 -20.61
N ASP A 185 4.41 -20.34 -21.63
CA ASP A 185 5.17 -21.25 -22.48
C ASP A 185 6.67 -21.11 -22.18
N LEU A 186 7.34 -22.25 -22.01
CA LEU A 186 8.75 -22.35 -21.64
C LEU A 186 9.50 -23.19 -22.69
N PRO A 187 9.74 -22.66 -23.91
CA PRO A 187 10.31 -23.41 -25.01
C PRO A 187 11.71 -23.97 -24.71
N ASP A 188 12.44 -23.32 -23.81
CA ASP A 188 13.80 -23.70 -23.41
C ASP A 188 13.83 -24.67 -22.21
N VAL A 189 12.67 -25.08 -21.68
CA VAL A 189 12.55 -26.00 -20.53
C VAL A 189 11.86 -27.27 -20.99
N SER A 190 12.51 -28.42 -20.77
CA SER A 190 11.94 -29.71 -21.14
C SER A 190 10.91 -30.21 -20.12
N GLU A 191 9.95 -31.01 -20.57
CA GLU A 191 8.99 -31.69 -19.68
C GLU A 191 9.66 -32.63 -18.68
N GLU A 192 10.78 -33.25 -19.05
CA GLU A 192 11.55 -34.11 -18.15
C GLU A 192 12.17 -33.31 -17.00
N GLU A 193 12.78 -32.17 -17.33
CA GLU A 193 13.34 -31.25 -16.35
C GLU A 193 12.26 -30.70 -15.41
N ALA A 194 11.12 -30.28 -15.96
CA ALA A 194 10.01 -29.77 -15.16
C ALA A 194 9.43 -30.85 -14.23
N ARG A 195 9.28 -32.09 -14.70
CA ARG A 195 8.89 -33.24 -13.87
C ARG A 195 9.90 -33.51 -12.75
N ALA A 196 11.20 -33.44 -13.05
CA ALA A 196 12.24 -33.62 -12.05
C ALA A 196 12.18 -32.54 -10.96
N ALA A 197 11.97 -31.27 -11.34
CA ALA A 197 11.78 -30.17 -10.39
C ALA A 197 10.51 -30.37 -9.54
N PHE A 198 9.38 -30.71 -10.16
CA PHE A 198 8.13 -30.95 -9.44
C PHE A 198 8.20 -32.17 -8.51
N SER A 199 8.92 -33.22 -8.90
CA SER A 199 9.21 -34.36 -8.04
C SER A 199 9.99 -33.94 -6.79
N GLN A 200 10.96 -33.05 -6.92
CA GLN A 200 11.68 -32.50 -5.75
C GLN A 200 10.78 -31.64 -4.86
N ILE A 201 9.88 -30.83 -5.43
CA ILE A 201 8.88 -30.06 -4.67
C ILE A 201 8.03 -31.01 -3.83
N ARG A 202 7.47 -32.05 -4.44
CA ARG A 202 6.61 -33.02 -3.77
C ARG A 202 7.30 -33.80 -2.65
N ASN A 203 8.57 -34.14 -2.84
CA ASN A 203 9.35 -34.90 -1.85
C ASN A 203 10.07 -34.01 -0.83
N SER A 204 9.86 -32.69 -0.87
CA SER A 204 10.47 -31.75 0.07
C SER A 204 9.76 -31.80 1.43
N PRO A 205 10.48 -32.13 2.53
CA PRO A 205 9.87 -32.23 3.85
C PRO A 205 9.21 -30.91 4.29
N GLY A 206 7.95 -30.99 4.75
CA GLY A 206 7.22 -29.83 5.26
C GLY A 206 6.62 -28.91 4.19
N LEU A 207 6.91 -29.13 2.89
CA LEU A 207 6.47 -28.22 1.84
C LEU A 207 4.96 -28.19 1.70
N TYR A 208 4.29 -29.33 1.88
CA TYR A 208 2.83 -29.42 1.80
C TYR A 208 2.16 -28.60 2.91
N GLU A 209 2.64 -28.70 4.15
CA GLU A 209 2.14 -27.95 5.30
C GLU A 209 2.41 -26.45 5.14
N VAL A 210 3.60 -26.10 4.66
CA VAL A 210 4.00 -24.71 4.40
C VAL A 210 3.18 -24.10 3.26
N LEU A 211 2.89 -24.85 2.19
CA LEU A 211 2.00 -24.42 1.12
C LEU A 211 0.55 -24.28 1.63
N THR A 212 0.08 -25.21 2.45
CA THR A 212 -1.25 -25.14 3.07
C THR A 212 -1.39 -23.86 3.90
N TYR A 213 -0.37 -23.55 4.71
CA TYR A 213 -0.32 -22.30 5.46
C TYR A 213 -0.29 -21.09 4.54
N ARG A 214 0.54 -21.11 3.49
CA ARG A 214 0.60 -20.04 2.48
C ARG A 214 -0.78 -19.76 1.85
N VAL A 215 -1.49 -20.79 1.41
CA VAL A 215 -2.85 -20.66 0.82
C VAL A 215 -3.83 -20.03 1.81
N SER A 216 -3.69 -20.30 3.11
CA SER A 216 -4.53 -19.68 4.16
C SER A 216 -4.22 -18.21 4.41
N GLN A 217 -3.01 -17.74 4.05
CA GLN A 217 -2.61 -16.34 4.23
C GLN A 217 -3.03 -15.42 3.08
N VAL A 218 -3.13 -15.96 1.87
CA VAL A 218 -3.50 -15.20 0.66
C VAL A 218 -4.99 -15.31 0.32
N GLY A 219 -5.73 -16.04 1.14
CA GLY A 219 -7.13 -16.42 0.95
C GLY A 219 -8.14 -15.74 1.85
#